data_AF-A0A915NKZ1-F1
#
_entry.id   AF-A0A915NKZ1-F1
#
_cell.length_a   1.000
_cell.length_b   1.000
_cell.length_c   1.000
_cell.angle_alpha   90.00
_cell.angle_beta   90.00
_cell.angle_gamma   90.00
#
_symmetry.space_group_name_H-M   'P 1'
#
loop_
_entity.id
_entity.type
_entity.pdbx_description
1 polymer ?
#
loop_
_entity_poly.entity_id
_entity_poly.type
_entity_poly.pdbx_seq_one_letter_code
_entity_poly.pdbx_strand_id
1 'polypeptide(L)'
;LAIFADYTSVPKGTNPTLYDAHDFVVQLDNQSFNDTVFCFDSTKIVSNSLFLDENTNNNSLNDSIKSNNNFVSGEVQSEIIGRCTSIIVEFYSDWYSRLYKALAKDLLAWQGVIKLAAINCADPVNLDTCKDSSITHYPFLKYFPRNSLEANLNSSVTVGQILRSYQSLAQMRDQTYNNLWKGIDTHISTLIVLFESNTNSLVGAQLLLDLSGYADKVVARRCVNNALANALQIKDFPTFAVFRRGERSPAYIAELRRLLLNEFEQLLRNDSKETSKRSMNKFSSRKKFASGSENIEQFCSNFPQVCKRAYFVSELDLLKSARIALFNDVQMIGGENITGQNLRALYEFVDVLANYFPHRTIHPQLRE
;
A
#
# COMPACT_ATOMS: atom_id res chain seq x y z
N LEU A 1 25.05 -0.96 0.84
CA LEU A 1 24.31 -0.03 -0.06
C LEU A 1 22.84 -0.33 0.14
N ALA A 2 22.01 0.68 0.35
CA ALA A 2 20.56 0.48 0.51
C ALA A 2 19.95 -0.07 -0.79
N ILE A 3 19.01 -1.00 -0.68
CA ILE A 3 18.33 -1.70 -1.77
C ILE A 3 16.86 -1.27 -1.76
N PHE A 4 16.52 -0.30 -2.60
CA PHE A 4 15.14 0.16 -2.75
C PHE A 4 14.41 -0.63 -3.84
N ALA A 5 13.17 -1.01 -3.57
CA ALA A 5 12.27 -1.61 -4.54
C ALA A 5 11.29 -0.58 -5.11
N ASP A 6 10.91 -0.81 -6.37
CA ASP A 6 9.85 -0.12 -7.09
C ASP A 6 8.95 -1.13 -7.83
N TYR A 7 8.01 -0.65 -8.64
CA TYR A 7 7.08 -1.52 -9.38
C TYR A 7 7.77 -2.35 -10.48
N THR A 8 8.99 -2.00 -10.89
CA THR A 8 9.77 -2.77 -11.88
C THR A 8 10.70 -3.79 -11.23
N SER A 9 10.86 -3.70 -9.90
CA SER A 9 11.73 -4.58 -9.14
C SER A 9 11.20 -6.01 -9.15
N VAL A 10 12.13 -6.95 -9.35
CA VAL A 10 11.85 -8.39 -9.31
C VAL A 10 12.35 -8.91 -7.97
N PRO A 11 11.46 -9.36 -7.07
CA PRO A 11 11.86 -9.83 -5.76
C PRO A 11 12.63 -11.14 -5.89
N LYS A 12 13.61 -11.34 -5.01
CA LYS A 12 14.31 -12.62 -4.90
C LYS A 12 13.37 -13.68 -4.34
N GLY A 13 13.57 -14.92 -4.78
CA GLY A 13 12.74 -16.05 -4.36
C GLY A 13 12.70 -17.16 -5.39
N THR A 14 12.14 -18.29 -5.00
CA THR A 14 11.85 -19.42 -5.89
C THR A 14 10.37 -19.53 -6.24
N ASN A 15 9.50 -18.89 -5.46
CA ASN A 15 8.05 -18.94 -5.67
C ASN A 15 7.62 -17.87 -6.68
N PRO A 16 6.64 -18.17 -7.55
CA PRO A 16 6.07 -17.17 -8.44
C PRO A 16 5.40 -16.05 -7.64
N THR A 17 5.51 -14.83 -8.15
CA THR A 17 4.88 -13.66 -7.54
C THR A 17 3.44 -13.50 -8.02
N LEU A 18 2.58 -12.91 -7.17
CA LEU A 18 1.20 -12.58 -7.56
C LEU A 18 1.12 -11.32 -8.44
N TYR A 19 2.17 -10.51 -8.48
CA TYR A 19 2.19 -9.19 -9.09
C TYR A 19 3.22 -9.10 -10.21
N ASP A 20 2.95 -8.21 -11.16
CA ASP A 20 3.92 -7.79 -12.17
C ASP A 20 3.95 -6.26 -12.27
N ALA A 21 4.87 -5.73 -13.09
CA ALA A 21 5.08 -4.29 -13.22
C ALA A 21 3.85 -3.49 -13.68
N HIS A 22 2.86 -4.12 -14.32
CA HIS A 22 1.62 -3.48 -14.78
C HIS A 22 0.54 -3.40 -13.68
N ASP A 23 0.76 -4.05 -12.54
CA ASP A 23 -0.14 -3.98 -11.39
C ASP A 23 0.15 -2.76 -10.50
N PHE A 24 1.27 -2.05 -10.70
CA PHE A 24 1.68 -0.89 -9.90
C PHE A 24 1.79 -1.16 -8.39
N VAL A 25 2.10 -2.42 -8.05
CA VAL A 25 2.42 -2.86 -6.69
C VAL A 25 3.92 -3.05 -6.59
N VAL A 26 4.57 -2.38 -5.64
CA VAL A 26 6.00 -2.56 -5.38
C VAL A 26 6.23 -3.96 -4.81
N GLN A 27 7.06 -4.75 -5.48
CA GLN A 27 7.33 -6.12 -5.03
C GLN A 27 8.55 -6.12 -4.10
N LEU A 28 8.32 -6.50 -2.85
CA LEU A 28 9.34 -6.53 -1.81
C LEU A 28 9.88 -7.94 -1.63
N ASP A 29 11.13 -8.01 -1.18
CA ASP A 29 11.77 -9.18 -0.61
C ASP A 29 12.49 -8.80 0.68
N ASN A 30 13.05 -9.79 1.38
CA ASN A 30 13.78 -9.57 2.63
C ASN A 30 14.91 -8.54 2.53
N GLN A 31 15.56 -8.40 1.37
CA GLN A 31 16.67 -7.46 1.21
C GLN A 31 16.20 -6.02 0.99
N SER A 32 15.05 -5.85 0.35
CA SER A 32 14.51 -4.53 -0.01
C SER A 32 13.46 -4.00 0.97
N PHE A 33 12.91 -4.86 1.83
CA PHE A 33 11.81 -4.51 2.73
C PHE A 33 12.16 -3.32 3.63
N ASN A 34 13.22 -3.42 4.45
CA ASN A 34 13.55 -2.37 5.42
C ASN A 34 13.87 -1.03 4.73
N ASP A 35 14.70 -1.07 3.69
CA ASP A 35 15.12 0.13 2.97
C ASP A 35 13.92 0.83 2.30
N THR A 36 13.02 0.06 1.70
CA THR A 36 11.83 0.60 1.01
C THR A 36 10.75 1.07 1.99
N VAL A 37 10.47 0.29 3.04
CA VAL A 37 9.36 0.52 3.97
C VAL A 37 9.69 1.61 4.98
N PHE A 38 10.90 1.61 5.55
CA PHE A 38 11.33 2.61 6.52
C PHE A 38 12.01 3.82 5.88
N CYS A 39 12.17 3.77 4.55
CA CYS A 39 12.91 4.75 3.78
C CYS A 39 14.29 5.01 4.40
N PHE A 40 15.09 3.95 4.47
CA PHE A 40 16.40 3.99 5.13
C PHE A 40 17.34 4.91 4.36
N ASP A 41 17.62 6.07 4.94
CA ASP A 41 18.54 7.06 4.38
C ASP A 41 19.91 6.87 5.02
N SER A 42 20.92 6.54 4.23
CA SER A 42 22.31 6.48 4.68
C SER A 42 22.82 7.79 5.31
N THR A 43 22.17 8.94 5.05
CA THR A 43 22.50 10.22 5.69
C THR A 43 21.98 10.34 7.12
N LYS A 44 20.92 9.59 7.51
CA LYS A 44 20.42 9.56 8.90
C LYS A 44 21.41 8.86 9.85
N ILE A 45 22.27 7.98 9.33
CA ILE A 45 23.34 7.34 10.12
C ILE A 45 24.35 8.38 10.59
N VAL A 46 24.70 9.35 9.74
CA VAL A 46 25.67 10.41 10.08
C VAL A 46 25.12 11.35 11.14
N SER A 47 23.81 11.61 11.15
CA SER A 47 23.16 12.43 12.20
C SER A 47 22.94 11.69 13.52
N ASN A 48 22.84 10.36 13.51
CA ASN A 48 22.61 9.55 14.72
C ASN A 48 23.88 8.94 15.34
N SER A 49 25.05 9.10 14.72
CA SER A 49 26.33 8.65 15.29
C SER A 49 26.97 9.65 16.27
N LEU A 50 26.22 10.64 16.77
CA LEU A 50 26.62 11.49 17.89
C LEU A 50 26.00 10.98 19.20
N PHE A 51 26.45 9.82 19.68
CA PHE A 51 26.27 9.43 21.07
C PHE A 51 27.63 9.06 21.67
N LEU A 52 28.08 10.01 22.48
CA LEU A 52 29.19 10.09 23.43
C LEU A 52 29.81 8.75 23.86
N ASP A 53 31.09 8.54 23.51
CA ASP A 53 32.01 7.83 24.39
C ASP A 53 32.43 8.79 25.52
N GLU A 54 31.84 8.61 26.71
CA GLU A 54 32.41 9.14 27.94
C GLU A 54 33.71 8.40 28.23
N ASN A 55 34.85 8.92 27.76
CA ASN A 55 36.15 8.86 28.43
C ASN A 55 37.30 9.32 27.50
N THR A 56 37.43 10.63 27.24
CA THR A 56 38.76 11.22 26.98
C THR A 56 38.75 12.70 27.36
N ASN A 57 39.69 13.07 28.23
CA ASN A 57 39.88 14.41 28.77
C ASN A 57 40.35 15.42 27.71
N ASN A 58 39.85 16.64 27.90
CA ASN A 58 40.10 17.95 27.30
C ASN A 58 41.48 18.25 26.66
N ASN A 59 41.38 19.17 25.68
CA ASN A 59 42.39 20.08 25.13
C ASN A 59 43.14 19.65 23.85
N SER A 60 42.41 19.49 22.73
CA SER A 60 42.87 19.86 21.37
C SER A 60 41.81 19.54 20.30
N LEU A 61 40.64 20.19 20.35
CA LEU A 61 39.52 19.85 19.44
C LEU A 61 38.89 21.04 18.70
N ASN A 62 39.59 22.18 18.63
CA ASN A 62 39.09 23.35 17.89
C ASN A 62 39.68 23.54 16.50
N ASP A 63 40.71 22.78 16.09
CA ASP A 63 41.32 22.91 14.76
C ASP A 63 40.91 21.82 13.75
N SER A 64 40.17 20.79 14.16
CA SER A 64 39.77 19.67 13.28
C SER A 64 38.32 19.74 12.76
N ILE A 65 37.50 20.69 13.24
CA ILE A 65 36.07 20.79 12.88
C ILE A 65 35.86 21.48 11.51
N LYS A 66 36.92 22.00 10.86
CA LYS A 66 36.79 22.75 9.60
C LYS A 66 36.86 21.95 8.29
N SER A 67 36.92 20.61 8.30
CA SER A 67 37.18 19.85 7.06
C SER A 67 36.12 18.83 6.60
N ASN A 68 35.09 18.48 7.37
CA ASN A 68 34.25 17.32 7.02
C ASN A 68 32.75 17.64 6.80
N ASN A 69 32.42 18.86 6.37
CA ASN A 69 31.10 19.14 5.79
C ASN A 69 31.11 18.78 4.30
N ASN A 70 31.04 17.48 3.99
CA ASN A 70 30.68 17.04 2.64
C ASN A 70 29.22 17.42 2.38
N PHE A 71 29.06 18.61 1.81
CA PHE A 71 27.81 19.14 1.30
C PHE A 71 27.28 18.21 0.20
N VAL A 72 26.31 17.36 0.55
CA VAL A 72 25.53 16.60 -0.43
C VAL A 72 24.76 17.63 -1.25
N SER A 73 24.98 17.64 -2.56
CA SER A 73 24.31 18.55 -3.50
C SER A 73 22.79 18.45 -3.36
N GLY A 74 22.09 19.60 -3.32
CA GLY A 74 20.64 19.68 -3.07
C GLY A 74 19.76 18.85 -4.01
N GLU A 75 20.24 18.49 -5.20
CA GLU A 75 19.55 17.58 -6.13
C GLU A 75 19.38 16.17 -5.55
N VAL A 76 20.42 15.61 -4.91
CA VAL A 76 20.39 14.27 -4.30
C VAL A 76 19.42 14.22 -3.12
N GLN A 77 19.37 15.30 -2.33
CA GLN A 77 18.44 15.43 -1.21
C GLN A 77 16.98 15.54 -1.69
N SER A 78 16.73 16.21 -2.83
CA SER A 78 15.40 16.31 -3.44
C SER A 78 14.90 14.98 -4.02
N GLU A 79 15.80 14.19 -4.61
CA GLU A 79 15.47 12.86 -5.17
C GLU A 79 15.15 11.83 -4.08
N ILE A 80 15.82 11.92 -2.92
CA ILE A 80 15.58 11.05 -1.75
C ILE A 80 14.30 11.43 -1.01
N ILE A 81 14.00 12.72 -0.83
CA ILE A 81 12.77 13.20 -0.17
C ILE A 81 11.51 12.81 -0.97
N GLY A 82 11.61 12.75 -2.31
CA GLY A 82 10.54 12.26 -3.20
C GLY A 82 10.34 10.74 -3.18
N ARG A 83 11.31 9.96 -2.67
CA ARG A 83 11.20 8.49 -2.57
C ARG A 83 10.48 8.04 -1.29
N CYS A 84 10.57 8.81 -0.21
CA CYS A 84 9.98 8.48 1.10
C CYS A 84 8.50 8.90 1.21
N THR A 85 7.61 7.94 1.00
CA THR A 85 6.15 8.10 1.13
C THR A 85 5.63 7.25 2.28
N SER A 86 4.33 7.34 2.57
CA SER A 86 3.68 6.25 3.31
C SER A 86 3.57 5.01 2.41
N ILE A 87 3.44 3.84 3.00
CA ILE A 87 3.34 2.59 2.24
C ILE A 87 2.36 1.62 2.93
N ILE A 88 1.53 0.95 2.14
CA ILE A 88 0.73 -0.19 2.59
C ILE A 88 1.36 -1.43 2.02
N VAL A 89 1.71 -2.37 2.89
CA VAL A 89 2.26 -3.66 2.49
C VAL A 89 1.20 -4.74 2.66
N GLU A 90 0.93 -5.48 1.59
CA GLU A 90 0.25 -6.76 1.64
C GLU A 90 1.27 -7.90 1.86
N PHE A 91 1.17 -8.55 3.01
CA PHE A 91 1.84 -9.81 3.26
C PHE A 91 0.92 -10.91 2.75
N TYR A 92 1.36 -11.71 1.79
CA TYR A 92 0.56 -12.78 1.20
C TYR A 92 1.31 -14.10 1.22
N SER A 93 0.57 -15.22 1.24
CA SER A 93 1.14 -16.56 1.07
C SER A 93 0.64 -17.25 -0.19
N ASP A 94 -0.58 -16.99 -0.65
CA ASP A 94 -1.12 -17.70 -1.81
C ASP A 94 -2.28 -17.00 -2.55
N TRP A 95 -2.69 -17.67 -3.63
CA TRP A 95 -3.46 -17.23 -4.79
C TRP A 95 -4.61 -16.21 -4.61
N TYR A 96 -4.47 -15.16 -5.43
CA TYR A 96 -5.49 -14.23 -5.94
C TYR A 96 -5.74 -12.94 -5.17
N SER A 97 -5.08 -11.86 -5.63
CA SER A 97 -5.28 -10.50 -5.09
C SER A 97 -5.89 -9.52 -6.11
N ARG A 98 -7.07 -9.87 -6.65
CA ARG A 98 -7.78 -9.00 -7.62
C ARG A 98 -8.12 -7.63 -7.05
N LEU A 99 -8.55 -7.59 -5.80
CA LEU A 99 -8.97 -6.35 -5.15
C LEU A 99 -7.77 -5.43 -4.91
N TYR A 100 -6.61 -5.98 -4.53
CA TYR A 100 -5.41 -5.19 -4.31
C TYR A 100 -4.84 -4.64 -5.63
N LYS A 101 -4.85 -5.42 -6.72
CA LYS A 101 -4.50 -4.95 -8.06
C LYS A 101 -5.43 -3.83 -8.57
N ALA A 102 -6.72 -3.91 -8.26
CA ALA A 102 -7.67 -2.84 -8.60
C ALA A 102 -7.37 -1.58 -7.78
N LEU A 103 -7.16 -1.74 -6.46
CA LEU A 103 -6.79 -0.64 -5.58
C LEU A 103 -5.49 0.04 -6.04
N ALA A 104 -4.46 -0.71 -6.43
CA ALA A 104 -3.21 -0.14 -6.93
C ALA A 104 -3.39 0.78 -8.13
N LYS A 105 -4.32 0.44 -9.03
CA LYS A 105 -4.67 1.27 -10.20
C LYS A 105 -5.44 2.52 -9.79
N ASP A 106 -6.37 2.39 -8.84
CA ASP A 106 -7.15 3.52 -8.33
C ASP A 106 -6.25 4.51 -7.55
N LEU A 107 -5.21 4.03 -6.89
CA LEU A 107 -4.26 4.86 -6.11
C LEU A 107 -3.05 5.35 -6.90
N LEU A 108 -3.01 5.14 -8.22
CA LEU A 108 -1.85 5.48 -9.05
C LEU A 108 -1.49 6.97 -8.97
N ALA A 109 -2.49 7.85 -8.92
CA ALA A 109 -2.28 9.28 -8.79
C ALA A 109 -1.68 9.69 -7.43
N TRP A 110 -1.75 8.82 -6.43
CA TRP A 110 -1.33 9.10 -5.05
C TRP A 110 0.08 8.60 -4.74
N GLN A 111 0.83 8.10 -5.73
CA GLN A 111 2.15 7.50 -5.53
C GLN A 111 3.18 8.42 -4.86
N GLY A 112 3.01 9.74 -4.93
CA GLY A 112 3.84 10.72 -4.20
C GLY A 112 3.48 10.86 -2.71
N VAL A 113 2.36 10.29 -2.27
CA VAL A 113 1.84 10.35 -0.89
C VAL A 113 1.83 8.96 -0.25
N ILE A 114 1.34 7.96 -0.99
CA ILE A 114 1.19 6.59 -0.54
C ILE A 114 1.48 5.60 -1.67
N LYS A 115 2.23 4.55 -1.36
CA LYS A 115 2.51 3.44 -2.27
C LYS A 115 1.87 2.15 -1.78
N LEU A 116 1.52 1.27 -2.71
CA LEU A 116 1.16 -0.11 -2.42
C LEU A 116 2.35 -1.01 -2.70
N ALA A 117 2.56 -1.97 -1.80
CA ALA A 117 3.63 -2.94 -1.89
C ALA A 117 3.14 -4.32 -1.45
N ALA A 118 3.84 -5.36 -1.85
CA ALA A 118 3.52 -6.72 -1.43
C ALA A 118 4.78 -7.55 -1.21
N ILE A 119 4.72 -8.48 -0.26
CA ILE A 119 5.78 -9.44 0.04
C ILE A 119 5.21 -10.86 0.11
N ASN A 120 5.89 -11.78 -0.57
CA ASN A 120 5.49 -13.19 -0.63
C ASN A 120 6.04 -13.97 0.56
N CYS A 121 5.25 -14.15 1.60
CA CYS A 121 5.63 -14.91 2.79
C CYS A 121 5.58 -16.44 2.60
N ALA A 122 5.06 -16.95 1.49
CA ALA A 122 5.23 -18.36 1.15
C ALA A 122 6.64 -18.66 0.61
N ASP A 123 7.38 -17.64 0.17
CA ASP A 123 8.77 -17.80 -0.25
C ASP A 123 9.70 -17.89 0.97
N PRO A 124 10.54 -18.95 1.09
CA PRO A 124 11.45 -19.09 2.21
C PRO A 124 12.38 -17.90 2.44
N VAL A 125 12.73 -17.13 1.39
CA VAL A 125 13.66 -15.99 1.56
C VAL A 125 13.04 -14.84 2.38
N ASN A 126 11.71 -14.79 2.48
CA ASN A 126 10.96 -13.73 3.14
C ASN A 126 10.44 -14.13 4.53
N LEU A 127 10.70 -15.37 4.97
CA LEU A 127 10.11 -15.93 6.18
C LEU A 127 10.47 -15.11 7.43
N ASP A 128 11.72 -14.66 7.54
CA ASP A 128 12.18 -13.85 8.67
C ASP A 128 11.49 -12.48 8.70
N THR A 129 11.43 -11.78 7.56
CA THR A 129 10.70 -10.50 7.44
C THR A 129 9.24 -10.63 7.85
N CYS A 130 8.58 -11.71 7.45
CA CYS A 130 7.16 -11.95 7.78
C CYS A 130 6.95 -12.31 9.26
N LYS A 131 7.90 -13.03 9.88
CA LYS A 131 7.90 -13.29 11.32
C LYS A 131 8.14 -12.02 12.13
N ASP A 132 9.17 -11.26 11.79
CA ASP A 132 9.52 -9.99 12.47
C ASP A 132 8.37 -8.98 12.34
N SER A 133 7.66 -9.03 11.22
CA SER A 133 6.46 -8.22 10.98
C SER A 133 5.22 -8.67 11.77
N SER A 134 5.32 -9.74 12.58
CA SER A 134 4.24 -10.33 13.37
C SER A 134 3.02 -10.75 12.54
N ILE A 135 3.25 -11.34 11.37
CA ILE A 135 2.17 -11.77 10.47
C ILE A 135 1.58 -13.10 10.97
N THR A 136 0.28 -13.09 11.25
CA THR A 136 -0.43 -14.22 11.86
C THR A 136 -1.43 -14.92 10.93
N HIS A 137 -1.78 -14.28 9.81
CA HIS A 137 -2.71 -14.81 8.80
C HIS A 137 -2.46 -14.13 7.46
N TYR A 138 -3.02 -14.68 6.39
CA TYR A 138 -2.89 -14.13 5.04
C TYR A 138 -4.25 -13.96 4.34
N PRO A 139 -4.39 -12.96 3.46
CA PRO A 139 -3.48 -11.82 3.31
C PRO A 139 -3.55 -10.89 4.54
N PHE A 140 -2.44 -10.23 4.88
CA PHE A 140 -2.38 -9.25 5.95
C PHE A 140 -1.97 -7.88 5.40
N LEU A 141 -2.76 -6.84 5.67
CA LEU A 141 -2.46 -5.47 5.24
C LEU A 141 -1.94 -4.64 6.41
N LYS A 142 -0.72 -4.12 6.26
CA LYS A 142 -0.04 -3.30 7.26
C LYS A 142 0.30 -1.95 6.65
N TYR A 143 -0.06 -0.88 7.35
CA TYR A 143 0.30 0.48 6.93
C TYR A 143 1.51 0.96 7.70
N PHE A 144 2.43 1.57 6.96
CA PHE A 144 3.61 2.22 7.47
C PHE A 144 3.50 3.71 7.15
N PRO A 145 3.41 4.58 8.17
CA PRO A 145 3.39 6.02 7.95
C PRO A 145 4.71 6.48 7.35
N ARG A 146 4.69 7.65 6.72
CA ARG A 146 5.92 8.30 6.26
C ARG A 146 6.88 8.46 7.45
N ASN A 147 8.17 8.15 7.22
CA ASN A 147 9.21 8.12 8.26
C ASN A 147 8.95 7.10 9.38
N SER A 148 8.25 6.00 9.09
CA SER A 148 8.19 4.87 10.01
C SER A 148 9.60 4.42 10.39
N LEU A 149 9.78 4.04 11.65
CA LEU A 149 11.02 3.49 12.17
C LEU A 149 10.85 1.99 12.35
N GLU A 150 11.94 1.24 12.19
CA GLU A 150 11.98 -0.20 12.41
C GLU A 150 11.55 -0.59 13.83
N ALA A 151 11.92 0.23 14.83
CA ALA A 151 11.48 0.06 16.22
C ALA A 151 9.94 0.06 16.41
N ASN A 152 9.18 0.56 15.43
CA ASN A 152 7.72 0.58 15.44
C ASN A 152 7.08 -0.53 14.60
N LEU A 153 7.85 -1.55 14.17
CA LEU A 153 7.35 -2.66 13.37
C LEU A 153 6.14 -3.35 14.05
N ASN A 154 6.14 -3.48 15.37
CA ASN A 154 5.04 -4.07 16.14
C ASN A 154 3.90 -3.08 16.47
N SER A 155 4.14 -1.78 16.29
CA SER A 155 3.17 -0.70 16.50
C SER A 155 2.41 -0.32 15.21
N SER A 156 2.71 -1.00 14.09
CA SER A 156 2.06 -0.75 12.81
C SER A 156 0.57 -0.98 12.88
N VAL A 157 -0.21 -0.06 12.34
CA VAL A 157 -1.66 -0.08 12.46
C VAL A 157 -2.24 -0.93 11.32
N THR A 158 -3.16 -1.84 11.64
CA THR A 158 -3.91 -2.60 10.63
C THR A 158 -4.68 -1.62 9.76
N VAL A 159 -4.63 -1.74 8.42
CA VAL A 159 -5.24 -0.75 7.51
C VAL A 159 -6.71 -0.44 7.84
N GLY A 160 -7.48 -1.44 8.30
CA GLY A 160 -8.87 -1.27 8.75
C GLY A 160 -9.07 -0.35 9.96
N GLN A 161 -8.03 -0.07 10.75
CA GLN A 161 -8.05 0.85 11.89
C GLN A 161 -7.71 2.30 11.50
N ILE A 162 -7.18 2.53 10.29
CA ILE A 162 -6.66 3.84 9.81
C ILE A 162 -7.68 4.59 8.97
N LEU A 163 -8.67 3.89 8.39
CA LEU A 163 -9.77 4.51 7.64
C LEU A 163 -10.83 5.17 8.54
N ARG A 164 -10.50 5.48 9.79
CA ARG A 164 -11.19 6.55 10.50
C ARG A 164 -10.47 7.81 10.11
N SER A 165 -11.20 8.76 9.53
CA SER A 165 -10.76 10.11 9.22
C SER A 165 -10.15 10.77 10.47
N TYR A 166 -8.89 10.46 10.78
CA TYR A 166 -8.16 11.03 11.90
C TYR A 166 -7.92 12.50 11.55
N GLN A 167 -8.90 13.32 11.89
CA GLN A 167 -8.81 14.61 12.60
C GLN A 167 -7.76 15.65 12.17
N SER A 168 -7.12 15.54 11.01
CA SER A 168 -6.09 16.50 10.56
C SER A 168 -6.55 17.45 9.45
N LEU A 169 -7.79 17.34 8.95
CA LEU A 169 -8.36 18.29 7.97
C LEU A 169 -9.60 19.03 8.51
N ALA A 170 -9.79 19.06 9.83
CA ALA A 170 -10.72 19.99 10.49
C ALA A 170 -10.26 21.46 10.39
N GLN A 171 -9.18 21.72 9.65
CA GLN A 171 -8.51 23.01 9.49
C GLN A 171 -9.28 24.04 8.66
N MET A 172 -10.59 23.90 8.44
CA MET A 172 -11.40 24.95 7.81
C MET A 172 -12.81 25.10 8.40
N ARG A 173 -12.99 24.96 9.71
CA ARG A 173 -14.30 25.32 10.32
C ARG A 173 -14.57 26.84 10.29
N ASP A 174 -13.53 27.67 10.40
CA ASP A 174 -13.66 29.13 10.58
C ASP A 174 -12.92 29.96 9.49
N GLN A 175 -12.96 29.55 8.22
CA GLN A 175 -12.35 30.34 7.14
C GLN A 175 -13.31 31.37 6.52
N THR A 176 -12.83 32.62 6.44
CA THR A 176 -13.35 33.67 5.56
C THR A 176 -12.55 33.70 4.26
N TYR A 177 -13.05 34.36 3.21
CA TYR A 177 -12.38 34.47 1.92
C TYR A 177 -10.89 34.88 2.04
N ASN A 178 -10.56 35.79 2.96
CA ASN A 178 -9.19 36.27 3.18
C ASN A 178 -8.23 35.18 3.69
N ASN A 179 -8.74 34.13 4.33
CA ASN A 179 -7.95 33.03 4.87
C ASN A 179 -7.79 31.85 3.90
N LEU A 180 -8.54 31.84 2.79
CA LEU A 180 -8.51 30.78 1.78
C LEU A 180 -7.13 30.66 1.12
N TRP A 181 -6.42 31.77 0.93
CA TRP A 181 -5.11 31.80 0.29
C TRP A 181 -3.92 31.77 1.27
N LYS A 182 -4.18 31.78 2.58
CA LYS A 182 -3.13 31.81 3.60
C LYS A 182 -2.27 30.55 3.55
N GLY A 183 -0.96 30.71 3.42
CA GLY A 183 0.00 29.60 3.36
C GLY A 183 0.09 28.91 1.99
N ILE A 184 -0.54 29.45 0.95
CA ILE A 184 -0.40 28.98 -0.43
C ILE A 184 0.70 29.81 -1.12
N ASP A 185 1.66 29.14 -1.76
CA ASP A 185 2.71 29.76 -2.56
C ASP A 185 2.13 30.76 -3.55
N THR A 186 2.78 31.93 -3.71
CA THR A 186 2.34 33.00 -4.60
C THR A 186 2.27 32.60 -6.07
N HIS A 187 3.05 31.59 -6.50
CA HIS A 187 3.06 31.09 -7.88
C HIS A 187 1.79 30.29 -8.24
N ILE A 188 1.08 29.76 -7.25
CA ILE A 188 -0.13 28.96 -7.48
C ILE A 188 -1.32 29.90 -7.70
N SER A 189 -1.88 29.90 -8.90
CA SER A 189 -2.97 30.80 -9.31
C SER A 189 -4.37 30.23 -9.03
N THR A 190 -4.49 28.92 -8.78
CA THR A 190 -5.77 28.22 -8.70
C THR A 190 -5.97 27.54 -7.35
N LEU A 191 -7.11 27.81 -6.71
CA LEU A 191 -7.54 27.19 -5.46
C LEU A 191 -8.89 26.52 -5.68
N ILE A 192 -9.01 25.28 -5.25
CA ILE A 192 -10.23 24.49 -5.35
C ILE A 192 -10.74 24.22 -3.94
N VAL A 193 -11.96 24.66 -3.63
CA VAL A 193 -12.58 24.47 -2.34
C VAL A 193 -13.73 23.49 -2.50
N LEU A 194 -13.61 22.30 -1.91
CA LEU A 194 -14.70 21.33 -1.86
C LEU A 194 -15.53 21.56 -0.60
N PHE A 195 -16.82 21.79 -0.80
CA PHE A 195 -17.82 21.91 0.24
C PHE A 195 -18.53 20.58 0.46
N GLU A 196 -18.61 20.16 1.72
CA GLU A 196 -19.31 18.95 2.17
C GLU A 196 -20.17 19.24 3.40
N SER A 197 -21.26 18.49 3.55
CA SER A 197 -22.16 18.57 4.71
C SER A 197 -21.86 17.53 5.80
N ASN A 198 -21.25 16.41 5.42
CA ASN A 198 -20.96 15.30 6.33
C ASN A 198 -19.47 15.27 6.71
N THR A 199 -19.16 15.40 8.01
CA THR A 199 -17.80 15.30 8.55
C THR A 199 -17.14 13.95 8.28
N ASN A 200 -17.95 12.89 8.17
CA ASN A 200 -17.48 11.53 7.92
C ASN A 200 -17.37 11.20 6.43
N SER A 201 -17.71 12.14 5.53
CA SER A 201 -17.46 11.98 4.10
C SER A 201 -15.95 11.87 3.84
N LEU A 202 -15.55 10.92 2.98
CA LEU A 202 -14.18 10.78 2.50
C LEU A 202 -13.96 11.43 1.12
N VAL A 203 -15.02 11.94 0.49
CA VAL A 203 -14.96 12.50 -0.87
C VAL A 203 -13.95 13.64 -0.95
N GLY A 204 -13.94 14.54 0.04
CA GLY A 204 -12.93 15.59 0.11
C GLY A 204 -11.52 15.12 0.36
N ALA A 205 -11.32 14.11 1.21
CA ALA A 205 -10.00 13.54 1.41
C ALA A 205 -9.48 12.85 0.14
N GLN A 206 -10.36 12.14 -0.57
CA GLN A 206 -10.05 11.49 -1.84
C GLN A 206 -9.64 12.51 -2.90
N LEU A 207 -10.43 13.57 -3.09
CA LEU A 207 -10.11 14.63 -4.06
C LEU A 207 -8.78 15.33 -3.73
N LEU A 208 -8.49 15.59 -2.46
CA LEU A 208 -7.19 16.17 -2.06
C LEU A 208 -6.02 15.28 -2.47
N LEU A 209 -6.17 13.96 -2.30
CA LEU A 209 -5.14 13.00 -2.69
C LEU A 209 -5.04 12.86 -4.20
N ASP A 210 -6.16 12.86 -4.93
CA ASP A 210 -6.20 12.85 -6.40
C ASP A 210 -5.45 14.06 -7.00
N LEU A 211 -5.51 15.21 -6.31
CA LEU A 211 -4.87 16.45 -6.73
C LEU A 211 -3.46 16.66 -6.19
N SER A 212 -2.96 15.73 -5.37
CA SER A 212 -1.62 15.84 -4.78
C SER A 212 -0.51 15.92 -5.83
N GLY A 213 -0.68 15.25 -6.99
CA GLY A 213 0.24 15.31 -8.12
C GLY A 213 0.26 16.65 -8.88
N TYR A 214 -0.67 17.56 -8.59
CA TYR A 214 -0.77 18.90 -9.19
C TYR A 214 -0.51 20.02 -8.19
N ALA A 215 0.13 19.71 -7.06
CA ALA A 215 0.37 20.65 -5.97
C ALA A 215 1.21 21.88 -6.37
N ASP A 216 1.93 21.82 -7.48
CA ASP A 216 2.66 22.93 -8.10
C ASP A 216 1.76 23.92 -8.84
N LYS A 217 0.55 23.50 -9.25
CA LYS A 217 -0.39 24.28 -10.06
C LYS A 217 -1.67 24.62 -9.34
N VAL A 218 -2.13 23.74 -8.47
CA VAL A 218 -3.43 23.84 -7.81
C VAL A 218 -3.31 23.43 -6.36
N VAL A 219 -3.93 24.21 -5.48
CA VAL A 219 -4.22 23.76 -4.11
C VAL A 219 -5.68 23.41 -4.01
N ALA A 220 -5.97 22.25 -3.44
CA ALA A 220 -7.32 21.88 -3.05
C ALA A 220 -7.48 22.00 -1.53
N ARG A 221 -8.68 22.37 -1.08
CA ARG A 221 -9.04 22.47 0.33
C ARG A 221 -10.42 21.89 0.57
N ARG A 222 -10.59 21.26 1.72
CA ARG A 222 -11.86 20.65 2.16
C ARG A 222 -12.55 21.54 3.18
N CYS A 223 -13.82 21.83 2.96
CA CYS A 223 -14.65 22.74 3.75
C CYS A 223 -15.91 21.99 4.21
N VAL A 224 -16.07 21.77 5.51
CA VAL A 224 -17.19 21.00 6.06
C VAL A 224 -18.03 21.87 6.97
N ASN A 225 -19.35 21.94 6.73
CA ASN A 225 -20.31 22.72 7.53
C ASN A 225 -19.82 24.14 7.86
N ASN A 226 -19.40 24.88 6.83
CA ASN A 226 -18.76 26.18 6.96
C ASN A 226 -19.66 27.31 6.45
N ALA A 227 -19.59 28.49 7.09
CA ALA A 227 -20.36 29.68 6.73
C ALA A 227 -20.17 30.18 5.28
N LEU A 228 -19.02 29.89 4.68
CA LEU A 228 -18.70 30.21 3.28
C LEU A 228 -19.63 29.49 2.29
N ALA A 229 -20.09 28.27 2.60
CA ALA A 229 -21.10 27.60 1.76
C ALA A 229 -22.41 28.40 1.70
N ASN A 230 -22.85 28.95 2.84
CA ASN A 230 -24.04 29.82 2.88
C ASN A 230 -23.82 31.13 2.12
N ALA A 231 -22.64 31.75 2.26
CA ALA A 231 -22.29 32.98 1.55
C ALA A 231 -22.26 32.80 0.02
N LEU A 232 -21.86 31.63 -0.46
CA LEU A 232 -21.85 31.26 -1.87
C LEU A 232 -23.18 30.64 -2.35
N GLN A 233 -24.20 30.60 -1.50
CA GLN A 233 -25.52 30.01 -1.78
C GLN A 233 -25.46 28.53 -2.22
N ILE A 234 -24.46 27.78 -1.74
CA ILE A 234 -24.31 26.35 -2.01
C ILE A 234 -25.27 25.58 -1.11
N LYS A 235 -26.24 24.90 -1.73
CA LYS A 235 -27.26 24.08 -1.03
C LYS A 235 -27.08 22.59 -1.27
N ASP A 236 -26.53 22.23 -2.43
CA ASP A 236 -26.27 20.85 -2.81
C ASP A 236 -24.82 20.47 -2.46
N PHE A 237 -24.65 19.28 -1.89
CA PHE A 237 -23.34 18.77 -1.47
C PHE A 237 -23.14 17.33 -1.99
N PRO A 238 -21.91 16.93 -2.34
CA PRO A 238 -20.68 17.74 -2.35
C PRO A 238 -20.58 18.62 -3.61
N THR A 239 -20.09 19.85 -3.42
CA THR A 239 -19.92 20.87 -4.46
C THR A 239 -18.54 21.48 -4.34
N PHE A 240 -17.83 21.70 -5.44
CA PHE A 240 -16.58 22.45 -5.40
C PHE A 240 -16.75 23.83 -6.02
N ALA A 241 -15.90 24.74 -5.57
CA ALA A 241 -15.75 26.07 -6.13
C ALA A 241 -14.28 26.30 -6.48
N VAL A 242 -14.02 26.83 -7.69
CA VAL A 242 -12.68 27.17 -8.16
C VAL A 242 -12.49 28.67 -8.02
N PHE A 243 -11.44 29.08 -7.32
CA PHE A 243 -11.04 30.47 -7.14
C PHE A 243 -9.74 30.72 -7.89
N ARG A 244 -9.66 31.82 -8.63
CA ARG A 244 -8.38 32.33 -9.12
C ARG A 244 -7.80 33.32 -8.13
N ARG A 245 -6.48 33.38 -8.06
CA ARG A 245 -5.77 34.30 -7.16
C ARG A 245 -6.15 35.74 -7.50
N GLY A 246 -6.60 36.49 -6.49
CA GLY A 246 -7.08 37.87 -6.62
C GLY A 246 -8.58 38.01 -6.90
N GLU A 247 -9.28 36.95 -7.29
CA GLU A 247 -10.73 36.99 -7.55
C GLU A 247 -11.54 36.71 -6.28
N ARG A 248 -12.41 37.65 -5.87
CA ARG A 248 -13.23 37.54 -4.65
C ARG A 248 -14.38 36.53 -4.73
N SER A 249 -14.81 36.20 -5.94
CA SER A 249 -15.84 35.20 -6.22
C SER A 249 -15.21 34.00 -6.93
N PRO A 250 -15.77 32.80 -6.77
CA PRO A 250 -15.30 31.65 -7.52
C PRO A 250 -15.55 31.85 -9.02
N ALA A 251 -14.58 31.48 -9.83
CA ALA A 251 -14.67 31.46 -11.29
C ALA A 251 -15.62 30.36 -11.78
N TYR A 252 -15.79 29.29 -11.00
CA TYR A 252 -16.63 28.16 -11.35
C TYR A 252 -17.15 27.46 -10.08
N ILE A 253 -18.41 27.02 -10.09
CA ILE A 253 -19.03 26.21 -9.03
C ILE A 253 -19.78 25.05 -9.68
N ALA A 254 -19.57 23.82 -9.20
CA ALA A 254 -20.32 22.66 -9.67
C ALA A 254 -20.44 21.53 -8.63
N GLU A 255 -21.54 20.80 -8.70
CA GLU A 255 -21.73 19.54 -7.98
C GLU A 255 -20.72 18.50 -8.46
N LEU A 256 -20.07 17.81 -7.53
CA LEU A 256 -19.06 16.81 -7.89
C LEU A 256 -19.65 15.62 -8.67
N ARG A 257 -20.93 15.29 -8.45
CA ARG A 257 -21.62 14.19 -9.17
C ARG A 257 -21.79 14.46 -10.66
N ARG A 258 -21.78 15.73 -11.07
CA ARG A 258 -22.01 16.15 -12.47
C ARG A 258 -20.74 16.26 -13.29
N LEU A 259 -19.57 16.02 -12.67
CA LEU A 259 -18.29 16.03 -13.36
C LEU A 259 -17.63 14.68 -13.34
N LEU A 260 -17.14 14.26 -14.50
CA LEU A 260 -16.19 13.17 -14.61
C LEU A 260 -14.79 13.72 -14.32
N LEU A 261 -13.91 12.95 -13.67
CA LEU A 261 -12.49 13.31 -13.46
C LEU A 261 -11.83 13.83 -14.75
N ASN A 262 -12.25 13.33 -15.91
CA ASN A 262 -11.80 13.79 -17.23
C ASN A 262 -12.11 15.26 -17.54
N GLU A 263 -13.25 15.81 -17.10
CA GLU A 263 -13.59 17.23 -17.28
C GLU A 263 -12.76 18.11 -16.36
N PHE A 264 -12.46 17.61 -15.16
CA PHE A 264 -11.53 18.26 -14.24
C PHE A 264 -10.10 18.27 -14.79
N GLU A 265 -9.62 17.14 -15.33
CA GLU A 265 -8.34 17.09 -16.03
C GLU A 265 -8.29 18.05 -17.22
N GLN A 266 -9.37 18.22 -17.99
CA GLN A 266 -9.42 19.20 -19.08
C GLN A 266 -9.32 20.65 -18.56
N LEU A 267 -9.95 20.97 -17.43
CA LEU A 267 -9.79 22.26 -16.76
C LEU A 267 -8.34 22.51 -16.33
N LEU A 268 -7.62 21.47 -15.87
CA LEU A 268 -6.21 21.55 -15.49
C LEU A 268 -5.25 21.58 -16.69
N ARG A 269 -5.63 20.96 -17.82
CA ARG A 269 -4.79 20.82 -19.03
C ARG A 269 -4.79 22.05 -19.93
N ASN A 270 -5.73 22.98 -19.78
CA ASN A 270 -5.87 24.13 -20.70
C ASN A 270 -4.69 25.13 -20.68
N ASP A 271 -3.68 24.95 -19.82
CA ASP A 271 -2.45 25.75 -19.82
C ASP A 271 -1.21 25.05 -20.44
N SER A 272 -1.30 23.80 -20.93
CA SER A 272 -0.15 23.15 -21.57
C SER A 272 -0.55 22.38 -22.82
N LYS A 273 -0.28 22.98 -23.99
CA LYS A 273 -0.17 22.23 -25.25
C LYS A 273 1.03 21.29 -25.15
N GLU A 274 0.81 20.04 -24.75
CA GLU A 274 1.68 18.95 -25.18
C GLU A 274 0.94 17.62 -25.26
N THR A 275 1.19 16.94 -26.36
CA THR A 275 0.38 15.86 -26.91
C THR A 275 0.88 14.54 -26.35
N SER A 276 0.08 13.87 -25.50
CA SER A 276 0.28 12.44 -25.22
C SER A 276 -1.03 11.71 -25.38
N LYS A 277 -1.18 11.06 -26.53
CA LYS A 277 -2.31 10.18 -26.85
C LYS A 277 -2.21 8.93 -25.98
N ARG A 278 -3.01 8.84 -24.91
CA ARG A 278 -3.37 7.56 -24.30
C ARG A 278 -4.83 7.26 -24.56
N SER A 279 -5.04 6.24 -25.39
CA SER A 279 -6.32 5.66 -25.74
C SER A 279 -6.99 5.07 -24.51
N MET A 280 -8.16 5.58 -24.13
CA MET A 280 -9.03 4.96 -23.13
C MET A 280 -9.61 3.65 -23.68
N ASN A 281 -9.29 2.54 -23.03
CA ASN A 281 -10.02 1.29 -23.25
C ASN A 281 -11.40 1.39 -22.58
N LYS A 282 -12.42 1.10 -23.38
CA LYS A 282 -13.84 1.04 -22.99
C LYS A 282 -14.01 0.03 -21.84
N PHE A 283 -14.69 0.46 -20.78
CA PHE A 283 -15.30 -0.42 -19.79
C PHE A 283 -16.29 -1.35 -20.49
N SER A 284 -15.90 -2.61 -20.70
CA SER A 284 -16.82 -3.65 -21.11
C SER A 284 -17.55 -4.16 -19.88
N SER A 285 -18.87 -3.99 -19.87
CA SER A 285 -19.80 -4.62 -18.95
C SER A 285 -19.48 -6.11 -18.80
N ARG A 286 -19.05 -6.49 -17.60
CA ARG A 286 -18.68 -7.87 -17.27
C ARG A 286 -19.95 -8.72 -17.24
N LYS A 287 -20.08 -9.66 -18.18
CA LYS A 287 -21.04 -10.76 -18.10
C LYS A 287 -20.82 -11.48 -16.77
N LYS A 288 -21.91 -11.67 -16.02
CA LYS A 288 -21.94 -12.52 -14.82
C LYS A 288 -21.54 -13.93 -15.24
N PHE A 289 -20.39 -14.41 -14.77
CA PHE A 289 -20.11 -15.83 -14.75
C PHE A 289 -21.01 -16.43 -13.67
N ALA A 290 -21.98 -17.22 -14.11
CA ALA A 290 -22.74 -18.07 -13.21
C ALA A 290 -21.79 -19.09 -12.57
N SER A 291 -21.96 -19.30 -11.27
CA SER A 291 -21.31 -20.34 -10.48
C SER A 291 -21.67 -21.72 -11.04
N GLY A 292 -20.77 -22.30 -11.85
CA GLY A 292 -20.89 -23.67 -12.34
C GLY A 292 -20.47 -24.69 -11.28
N SER A 293 -21.16 -24.71 -10.14
CA SER A 293 -20.94 -25.71 -9.09
C SER A 293 -21.92 -26.90 -9.17
N GLU A 294 -22.94 -26.85 -10.02
CA GLU A 294 -24.00 -27.88 -10.01
C GLU A 294 -23.83 -29.02 -11.04
N ASN A 295 -22.73 -29.12 -11.79
CA ASN A 295 -22.63 -30.18 -12.83
C ASN A 295 -21.25 -30.85 -12.99
N ILE A 296 -20.39 -30.79 -11.97
CA ILE A 296 -19.09 -31.48 -12.04
C ILE A 296 -19.26 -33.00 -11.89
N GLU A 297 -20.13 -33.46 -10.99
CA GLU A 297 -20.38 -34.90 -10.81
C GLU A 297 -21.00 -35.53 -12.07
N GLN A 298 -21.95 -34.86 -12.71
CA GLN A 298 -22.59 -35.36 -13.93
C GLN A 298 -21.65 -35.28 -15.14
N PHE A 299 -20.79 -34.26 -15.22
CA PHE A 299 -19.75 -34.16 -16.23
C PHE A 299 -18.69 -35.27 -16.09
N CYS A 300 -18.21 -35.52 -14.88
CA CYS A 300 -17.21 -36.57 -14.63
C CYS A 300 -17.77 -37.99 -14.77
N SER A 301 -19.07 -38.16 -14.52
CA SER A 301 -19.77 -39.42 -14.82
C SER A 301 -19.83 -39.71 -16.33
N ASN A 302 -20.01 -38.67 -17.15
CA ASN A 302 -20.08 -38.79 -18.61
C ASN A 302 -18.70 -38.85 -19.28
N PHE A 303 -17.67 -38.25 -18.69
CA PHE A 303 -16.30 -38.18 -19.23
C PHE A 303 -15.24 -38.62 -18.21
N PRO A 304 -15.25 -39.89 -17.76
CA PRO A 304 -14.39 -40.36 -16.68
C PRO A 304 -12.89 -40.26 -17.02
N GLN A 305 -12.50 -40.34 -18.30
CA GLN A 305 -11.10 -40.21 -18.73
C GLN A 305 -10.55 -38.78 -18.57
N VAL A 306 -11.41 -37.76 -18.66
CA VAL A 306 -11.03 -36.35 -18.48
C VAL A 306 -10.86 -36.05 -16.99
N CYS A 307 -11.78 -36.55 -16.17
CA CYS A 307 -11.73 -36.38 -14.71
C CYS A 307 -10.79 -37.36 -14.00
N LYS A 308 -10.24 -38.36 -14.71
CA LYS A 308 -9.31 -39.35 -14.16
C LYS A 308 -8.17 -38.70 -13.34
N ARG A 309 -7.62 -37.58 -13.82
CA ARG A 309 -6.57 -36.82 -13.12
C ARG A 309 -7.05 -36.13 -11.83
N ALA A 310 -8.34 -35.83 -11.70
CA ALA A 310 -8.94 -35.22 -10.50
C ALA A 310 -9.23 -36.25 -9.40
N TYR A 311 -9.22 -37.56 -9.71
CA TYR A 311 -9.37 -38.65 -8.74
C TYR A 311 -8.04 -39.10 -8.12
N PHE A 312 -6.91 -38.61 -8.62
CA PHE A 312 -5.60 -38.91 -8.07
C PHE A 312 -5.13 -37.75 -7.21
N VAL A 313 -4.69 -38.08 -6.00
CA VAL A 313 -3.97 -37.14 -5.13
C VAL A 313 -2.48 -37.38 -5.36
N SER A 314 -1.75 -36.31 -5.65
CA SER A 314 -0.30 -36.36 -5.80
C SER A 314 0.36 -36.54 -4.43
N GLU A 315 1.20 -37.57 -4.29
CA GLU A 315 2.02 -37.77 -3.07
C GLU A 315 2.93 -36.55 -2.83
N LEU A 316 3.43 -35.92 -3.88
CA LEU A 316 4.22 -34.71 -3.79
C LEU A 316 3.41 -33.56 -3.16
N ASP A 317 2.12 -33.43 -3.49
CA ASP A 317 1.27 -32.38 -2.94
C ASP A 317 0.95 -32.65 -1.46
N LEU A 318 0.73 -33.92 -1.09
CA LEU A 318 0.57 -34.33 0.30
C LEU A 318 1.84 -34.00 1.12
N LEU A 319 3.01 -34.39 0.62
CA LEU A 319 4.30 -34.17 1.30
C LEU A 319 4.64 -32.68 1.40
N LYS A 320 4.40 -31.91 0.34
CA LYS A 320 4.55 -30.45 0.36
C LYS A 320 3.59 -29.81 1.36
N SER A 321 2.33 -30.24 1.41
CA SER A 321 1.35 -29.71 2.35
C SER A 321 1.75 -29.99 3.80
N ALA A 322 2.18 -31.21 4.11
CA ALA A 322 2.67 -31.56 5.45
C ALA A 322 3.91 -30.75 5.83
N ARG A 323 4.84 -30.54 4.89
CA ARG A 323 6.03 -29.71 5.10
C ARG A 323 5.64 -28.25 5.39
N ILE A 324 4.76 -27.65 4.58
CA ILE A 324 4.30 -26.27 4.77
C ILE A 324 3.62 -26.12 6.13
N ALA A 325 2.73 -27.04 6.49
CA ALA A 325 2.05 -27.01 7.78
C ALA A 325 3.05 -27.02 8.95
N LEU A 326 4.03 -27.94 8.93
CA LEU A 326 4.97 -28.12 10.05
C LEU A 326 6.08 -27.06 10.12
N PHE A 327 6.59 -26.59 8.97
CA PHE A 327 7.77 -25.73 8.93
C PHE A 327 7.45 -24.27 8.62
N ASN A 328 6.31 -23.96 8.03
CA ASN A 328 5.92 -22.59 7.73
C ASN A 328 4.80 -22.15 8.67
N ASP A 329 3.66 -22.86 8.68
CA ASP A 329 2.46 -22.42 9.41
C ASP A 329 2.65 -22.44 10.93
N VAL A 330 3.24 -23.52 11.46
CA VAL A 330 3.54 -23.64 12.90
C VAL A 330 4.51 -22.56 13.36
N GLN A 331 5.50 -22.21 12.54
CA GLN A 331 6.46 -21.17 12.89
C GLN A 331 5.84 -19.77 12.93
N MET A 332 4.73 -19.54 12.22
CA MET A 332 4.01 -18.26 12.23
C MET A 332 3.09 -18.10 13.43
N ILE A 333 2.44 -19.18 13.88
CA ILE A 333 1.51 -19.15 15.02
C ILE A 333 2.29 -19.16 16.36
N GLY A 334 3.51 -19.68 16.34
CA GLY A 334 4.31 -19.97 17.53
C GLY A 334 5.18 -18.85 18.08
N GLY A 335 5.55 -17.84 17.28
CA GLY A 335 6.62 -16.92 17.64
C GLY A 335 7.93 -17.64 18.00
N GLU A 336 8.75 -17.06 18.89
CA GLU A 336 9.97 -17.71 19.40
C GLU A 336 9.68 -18.96 20.26
N ASN A 337 8.49 -19.07 20.87
CA ASN A 337 8.14 -20.14 21.81
C ASN A 337 6.67 -20.59 21.71
N ILE A 338 6.45 -21.85 21.30
CA ILE A 338 5.13 -22.48 21.23
C ILE A 338 4.71 -22.97 22.62
N THR A 339 3.68 -22.37 23.22
CA THR A 339 3.24 -22.72 24.58
C THR A 339 1.71 -22.87 24.69
N GLY A 340 1.24 -23.42 25.81
CA GLY A 340 -0.19 -23.49 26.16
C GLY A 340 -1.04 -24.27 25.17
N GLN A 341 -2.16 -23.69 24.75
CA GLN A 341 -3.12 -24.32 23.83
C GLN A 341 -2.52 -24.57 22.44
N ASN A 342 -1.64 -23.68 21.96
CA ASN A 342 -0.98 -23.84 20.66
C ASN A 342 -0.04 -25.05 20.65
N LEU A 343 0.68 -25.28 21.76
CA LEU A 343 1.55 -26.45 21.90
C LEU A 343 0.73 -27.75 21.92
N ARG A 344 -0.40 -27.75 22.64
CA ARG A 344 -1.30 -28.91 22.65
C ARG A 344 -1.89 -29.21 21.27
N ALA A 345 -2.35 -28.18 20.55
CA ALA A 345 -2.88 -28.33 19.20
C ALA A 345 -1.80 -28.85 18.23
N LEU A 346 -0.55 -28.40 18.37
CA LEU A 346 0.56 -28.91 17.59
C LEU A 346 0.82 -30.40 17.87
N TYR A 347 0.83 -30.83 19.14
CA TYR A 347 0.97 -32.24 19.48
C TYR A 347 -0.16 -33.09 18.87
N GLU A 348 -1.41 -32.65 19.01
CA GLU A 348 -2.56 -33.36 18.45
C GLU A 348 -2.49 -33.42 16.90
N PHE A 349 -2.07 -32.35 16.25
CA PHE A 349 -1.87 -32.32 14.79
C PHE A 349 -0.75 -33.25 14.32
N VAL A 350 0.41 -33.23 14.98
CA VAL A 350 1.55 -34.10 14.65
C VAL A 350 1.20 -35.57 14.91
N ASP A 351 0.45 -35.88 15.97
CA ASP A 351 -0.01 -37.24 16.26
C ASP A 351 -0.95 -37.75 15.15
N VAL A 352 -1.88 -36.92 14.67
CA VAL A 352 -2.74 -37.27 13.52
C VAL A 352 -1.90 -37.51 12.26
N LEU A 353 -0.92 -36.66 11.97
CA LEU A 353 -0.03 -36.88 10.82
C LEU A 353 0.78 -38.17 10.99
N ALA A 354 1.34 -38.44 12.16
CA ALA A 354 2.15 -39.63 12.40
C ALA A 354 1.34 -40.93 12.23
N ASN A 355 0.08 -40.93 12.69
CA ASN A 355 -0.77 -42.12 12.69
C ASN A 355 -1.52 -42.34 11.37
N TYR A 356 -1.86 -41.26 10.64
CA TYR A 356 -2.79 -41.33 9.51
C TYR A 356 -2.24 -40.77 8.19
N PHE A 357 -1.06 -40.13 8.17
CA PHE A 357 -0.52 -39.61 6.92
C PHE A 357 -0.16 -40.77 5.97
N PRO A 358 -0.69 -40.76 4.74
CA PRO A 358 -0.55 -41.89 3.81
C PRO A 358 0.86 -41.92 3.21
N HIS A 359 1.79 -42.56 3.91
CA HIS A 359 3.20 -42.67 3.51
C HIS A 359 3.47 -43.84 2.52
N ARG A 360 2.44 -44.57 2.10
CA ARG A 360 2.51 -45.68 1.12
C ARG A 360 1.30 -45.64 0.20
N THR A 361 1.54 -45.56 -1.11
CA THR A 361 0.53 -45.81 -2.12
C THR A 361 0.24 -47.32 -2.16
N ILE A 362 -0.80 -47.77 -1.46
CA ILE A 362 -1.27 -49.15 -1.60
C ILE A 362 -2.27 -49.17 -2.76
N HIS A 363 -1.78 -49.40 -3.97
CA HIS A 363 -2.65 -49.80 -5.09
C HIS A 363 -2.43 -51.30 -5.34
N PRO A 364 -3.36 -52.19 -4.91
CA PRO A 364 -3.22 -53.64 -5.10
C PRO A 364 -3.23 -54.10 -6.57
N GLN A 365 -3.54 -53.21 -7.51
CA GLN A 365 -3.75 -53.52 -8.94
C GLN A 365 -2.66 -52.98 -9.88
N LEU A 366 -1.48 -52.58 -9.37
CA LEU A 366 -0.33 -52.18 -10.19
C LEU A 366 0.91 -53.05 -9.94
N ARG A 367 0.70 -54.29 -9.48
CA ARG A 367 1.71 -55.37 -9.58
C ARG A 367 1.31 -56.30 -10.73
N GLU A 368 1.42 -55.81 -11.95
CA GLU A 368 1.69 -56.63 -13.14
C GLU A 368 2.63 -55.86 -14.07
#